data_AF-E4XZN0-F1
#
_entry.id   AF-E4XZN0-F1
#
_cell.length_a   1.000
_cell.length_b   1.000
_cell.length_c   1.000
_cell.angle_alpha   90.00
_cell.angle_beta   90.00
_cell.angle_gamma   90.00
#
_symmetry.space_group_name_H-M   'P 1'
#
loop_
_entity.id
_entity.type
_entity.pdbx_description
1 polymer ?
#
loop_
_entity_poly.entity_id
_entity_poly.type
_entity_poly.pdbx_seq_one_letter_code
_entity_poly.pdbx_strand_id
1 'polypeptide(L)'
;MLFVDDTLRVNLDDVNFRVDPALEIHGAQYSTFFGGSSAEWAPLKDEYAQFRNFEFAEYSDSLDPIIVDATRCDREVNGCHEAAECVIENGSDICKCIDGWIGDGTTCSEEPSCDNLECHEFGHCSVRNGVPLCFCNEGYAGDGFACGNGETRKQFMLVN
;
A
#
# COMPACT_ATOMS: atom_id res chain seq x y z
N MET A 1 -5.86 26.88 4.86
CA MET A 1 -6.80 26.08 5.68
C MET A 1 -6.18 24.72 5.97
N LEU A 2 -6.47 24.10 7.12
CA LEU A 2 -6.01 22.74 7.48
C LEU A 2 -7.21 21.81 7.70
N PHE A 3 -7.19 20.66 7.04
CA PHE A 3 -8.21 19.62 7.14
C PHE A 3 -7.60 18.34 7.73
N VAL A 4 -8.40 17.62 8.54
CA VAL A 4 -8.08 16.28 9.06
C VAL A 4 -9.34 15.44 8.92
N ASP A 5 -9.23 14.31 8.20
CA ASP A 5 -10.34 13.42 7.85
C ASP A 5 -11.53 14.18 7.23
N ASP A 6 -11.25 14.95 6.16
CA ASP A 6 -12.21 15.78 5.43
C ASP A 6 -12.94 16.84 6.26
N THR A 7 -12.50 17.07 7.50
CA THR A 7 -13.09 18.06 8.39
C THR A 7 -12.16 19.26 8.51
N LEU A 8 -12.67 20.47 8.22
CA LEU A 8 -11.92 21.72 8.41
C LEU A 8 -11.63 21.91 9.90
N ARG A 9 -10.34 21.84 10.28
CA ARG A 9 -9.90 21.99 11.67
C ARG A 9 -9.33 23.36 11.97
N VAL A 10 -8.72 24.00 10.98
CA VAL A 10 -8.15 25.34 11.15
C VAL A 10 -8.47 26.17 9.91
N ASN A 11 -9.26 27.22 10.12
CA ASN A 11 -9.52 28.23 9.11
C ASN A 11 -8.65 29.47 9.40
N LEU A 12 -7.83 29.90 8.43
CA LEU A 12 -6.88 31.01 8.57
C LEU A 12 -7.13 32.00 7.43
N ASP A 13 -8.31 32.61 7.43
CA ASP A 13 -8.73 33.56 6.39
C ASP A 13 -7.92 34.88 6.41
N ASP A 14 -7.13 35.14 7.47
CA ASP A 14 -6.54 36.47 7.72
C ASP A 14 -5.06 36.44 8.17
N VAL A 15 -4.26 35.47 7.69
CA VAL A 15 -2.81 35.48 7.93
C VAL A 15 -2.08 36.13 6.76
N ASN A 16 -1.87 37.45 6.85
CA ASN A 16 -1.05 38.21 5.91
C ASN A 16 0.39 38.33 6.42
N PHE A 17 1.35 37.66 5.75
CA PHE A 17 2.78 37.86 6.01
C PHE A 17 3.32 38.99 5.13
N ARG A 18 3.91 40.03 5.73
CA ARG A 18 4.81 40.95 5.00
C ARG A 18 6.22 40.40 5.12
N VAL A 19 6.85 40.11 3.99
CA VAL A 19 8.16 39.46 3.95
C VAL A 19 9.23 40.36 3.31
N ASP A 20 10.35 40.53 4.01
CA ASP A 20 11.71 40.67 3.42
C ASP A 20 12.08 39.29 2.76
N PRO A 21 13.15 39.09 1.97
CA PRO A 21 13.26 37.94 1.06
C PRO A 21 13.35 36.54 1.72
N ALA A 22 13.29 36.44 3.05
CA ALA A 22 13.20 35.18 3.78
C ALA A 22 12.15 35.25 4.90
N LEU A 23 11.12 34.40 4.82
CA LEU A 23 10.23 34.07 5.94
C LEU A 23 10.75 32.82 6.62
N GLU A 24 11.12 32.91 7.90
CA GLU A 24 11.44 31.74 8.71
C GLU A 24 10.28 31.47 9.69
N ILE A 25 9.55 30.38 9.50
CA ILE A 25 8.47 29.95 10.40
C ILE A 25 9.03 28.87 11.33
N HIS A 26 9.29 29.24 12.58
CA HIS A 26 9.81 28.31 13.60
C HIS A 26 8.75 27.35 14.16
N GLY A 27 7.46 27.61 13.90
CA GLY A 27 6.34 26.72 14.26
C GLY A 27 4.98 27.42 14.14
N ALA A 28 3.92 26.63 13.98
CA ALA A 28 2.54 27.09 14.08
C ALA A 28 1.93 26.53 15.37
N GLN A 29 1.55 27.43 16.29
CA GLN A 29 0.87 27.03 17.52
C GLN A 29 -0.63 26.98 17.24
N TYR A 30 -1.27 25.87 17.60
CA TYR A 30 -2.73 25.78 17.65
C TYR A 30 -3.14 25.42 19.07
N SER A 31 -4.21 26.04 19.54
CA SER A 31 -4.84 25.71 20.81
C SER A 31 -6.04 24.81 20.52
N THR A 32 -6.16 23.71 21.24
CA THR A 32 -7.34 22.86 21.23
C THR A 32 -8.44 23.39 22.17
N PHE A 33 -8.29 24.60 22.72
CA PHE A 33 -9.30 25.20 23.61
C PHE A 33 -10.55 25.63 22.83
N PHE A 34 -11.55 24.75 22.80
CA PHE A 34 -12.93 25.10 22.46
C PHE A 34 -13.64 25.52 23.76
N GLY A 35 -14.04 26.79 23.86
CA GLY A 35 -14.44 27.45 25.10
C GLY A 35 -15.34 26.68 26.06
N GLY A 36 -15.18 26.99 27.35
CA GLY A 36 -16.05 26.59 28.46
C GLY A 36 -16.26 27.76 29.41
N SER A 37 -17.35 27.74 30.20
CA SER A 37 -17.68 28.82 31.16
C SER A 37 -16.88 28.73 32.47
N SER A 38 -16.02 27.71 32.64
CA SER A 38 -15.20 27.50 33.83
C SER A 38 -13.85 26.85 33.51
N ALA A 39 -12.91 26.95 34.45
CA ALA A 39 -11.55 26.40 34.35
C ALA A 39 -11.50 24.86 34.32
N GLU A 40 -12.61 24.17 34.59
CA GLU A 40 -12.69 22.70 34.55
C GLU A 40 -12.58 22.12 33.12
N TRP A 41 -12.80 22.96 32.11
CA TRP A 41 -12.75 22.60 30.70
C TRP A 41 -11.38 22.89 30.08
N ALA A 42 -10.47 23.47 30.86
CA ALA A 42 -9.12 23.72 30.39
C ALA A 42 -8.37 22.39 30.19
N PRO A 43 -7.59 22.24 29.12
CA PRO A 43 -6.69 21.11 28.94
C PRO A 43 -5.79 20.94 30.16
N LEU A 44 -5.70 19.72 30.69
CA LEU A 44 -4.88 19.41 31.86
C LEU A 44 -3.36 19.37 31.54
N LYS A 45 -3.02 19.44 30.26
CA LYS A 45 -1.65 19.43 29.75
C LYS A 45 -1.60 20.15 28.40
N ASP A 46 -0.42 20.67 28.08
CA ASP A 46 -0.15 21.17 26.73
C ASP A 46 -0.13 20.00 25.74
N GLU A 47 -0.75 20.19 24.58
CA GLU A 47 -0.65 19.29 23.44
C GLU A 47 0.10 19.99 22.32
N TYR A 48 1.12 19.33 21.80
CA TYR A 48 1.94 19.85 20.71
C TYR A 48 1.77 18.91 19.51
N ALA A 49 1.47 19.43 18.33
CA ALA A 49 1.83 18.74 17.08
C ALA A 49 3.00 19.44 16.42
N GLN A 50 3.89 18.60 15.93
CA GLN A 50 5.01 18.99 15.11
C GLN A 50 4.67 18.63 13.68
N PHE A 51 4.95 19.55 12.78
CA PHE A 51 4.75 19.35 11.36
C PHE A 51 6.09 19.58 10.67
N ARG A 52 6.33 18.86 9.58
CA ARG A 52 7.52 18.99 8.72
C ARG A 52 7.06 19.00 7.26
N ASN A 53 7.87 19.59 6.38
CA ASN A 53 7.64 19.64 4.93
C ASN A 53 6.37 20.40 4.51
N PHE A 54 6.17 21.60 5.04
CA PHE A 54 5.16 22.49 4.48
C PHE A 54 5.67 23.13 3.20
N GLU A 55 4.79 23.24 2.22
CA GLU A 55 5.04 23.98 1.00
C GLU A 55 3.93 25.01 0.83
N PHE A 56 4.28 26.21 0.38
CA PHE A 56 3.31 27.27 0.13
C PHE A 56 2.71 27.05 -1.25
N ALA A 57 1.39 26.95 -1.32
CA ALA A 57 0.68 26.97 -2.59
C ALA A 57 0.13 28.36 -2.90
N GLU A 58 -0.17 28.61 -4.17
CA GLU A 58 -0.94 29.80 -4.55
C GLU A 58 -2.33 29.77 -3.93
N TYR A 59 -2.88 30.95 -3.65
CA TYR A 59 -4.24 31.09 -3.13
C TYR A 59 -5.27 30.49 -4.10
N SER A 60 -6.17 29.63 -3.59
CA SER A 60 -7.32 29.07 -4.31
C SER A 60 -8.60 29.37 -3.56
N ASP A 61 -9.65 29.77 -4.27
CA ASP A 61 -11.01 29.89 -3.75
C ASP A 61 -11.71 28.51 -3.59
N SER A 62 -11.06 27.41 -3.98
CA SER A 62 -11.61 26.06 -3.81
C SER A 62 -11.47 25.57 -2.36
N LEU A 63 -12.46 24.79 -1.93
CA LEU A 63 -12.42 24.09 -0.64
C LEU A 63 -11.61 22.78 -0.69
N ASP A 64 -11.15 22.41 -1.89
CA ASP A 64 -10.34 21.21 -2.12
C ASP A 64 -8.91 21.43 -1.58
N PRO A 65 -8.25 20.39 -1.05
CA PRO A 65 -6.87 20.50 -0.61
C PRO A 65 -5.95 20.93 -1.75
N ILE A 66 -5.15 21.99 -1.54
CA ILE A 66 -4.13 22.37 -2.52
C ILE A 66 -2.93 21.44 -2.33
N ILE A 67 -2.83 20.45 -3.22
CA ILE A 67 -1.68 19.55 -3.28
C ILE A 67 -0.59 20.27 -4.06
N VAL A 68 0.50 20.63 -3.36
CA VAL A 68 1.56 21.50 -3.91
C VAL A 68 2.37 20.81 -5.01
N ASP A 69 2.18 19.49 -5.15
CA ASP A 69 2.56 18.74 -6.33
C ASP A 69 1.42 17.80 -6.71
N ALA A 70 0.47 18.31 -7.50
CA ALA A 70 -0.68 17.55 -7.99
C ALA A 70 -0.31 16.34 -8.87
N THR A 71 0.97 16.20 -9.24
CA THR A 71 1.48 15.01 -9.94
C THR A 71 2.00 13.93 -8.99
N ARG A 72 2.17 14.25 -7.69
CA ARG A 72 2.68 13.28 -6.74
C ARG A 72 1.71 12.17 -6.48
N CYS A 73 2.21 10.98 -6.73
CA CYS A 73 1.42 9.76 -6.79
C CYS A 73 0.14 9.82 -7.61
N ASP A 74 0.19 10.57 -8.71
CA ASP A 74 -0.69 10.31 -9.84
C ASP A 74 -0.20 9.05 -10.57
N ARG A 75 -1.05 8.03 -10.63
CA ARG A 75 -0.70 6.73 -11.19
C ARG A 75 -0.42 6.77 -12.70
N GLU A 76 -1.17 7.60 -13.43
CA GLU A 76 -1.05 7.72 -14.88
C GLU A 76 0.20 8.53 -15.25
N VAL A 77 0.48 9.60 -14.49
CA VAL A 77 1.68 10.43 -14.67
C VAL A 77 2.94 9.65 -14.32
N ASN A 78 2.92 8.88 -13.23
CA ASN A 78 4.07 8.09 -12.78
C ASN A 78 4.22 6.74 -13.51
N GLY A 79 3.30 6.40 -14.41
CA GLY A 79 3.39 5.21 -15.25
C GLY A 79 3.33 3.88 -14.48
N CYS A 80 2.62 3.83 -13.36
CA CYS A 80 2.48 2.59 -12.60
C CYS A 80 1.57 1.59 -13.32
N HIS A 81 1.83 0.30 -13.09
CA HIS A 81 1.02 -0.78 -13.62
C HIS A 81 -0.43 -0.70 -13.14
N GLU A 82 -1.36 -1.33 -13.86
CA GLU A 82 -2.77 -1.34 -13.46
C GLU A 82 -3.05 -2.06 -12.14
N ALA A 83 -2.18 -3.01 -11.80
CA ALA A 83 -2.15 -3.74 -10.54
C ALA A 83 -1.03 -3.26 -9.61
N ALA A 84 -0.72 -1.96 -9.67
CA ALA A 84 0.18 -1.30 -8.73
C ALA A 84 -0.48 -0.07 -8.10
N GLU A 85 -0.07 0.22 -6.88
CA GLU A 85 -0.33 1.47 -6.19
C GLU A 85 0.90 2.39 -6.30
N CYS A 86 0.67 3.70 -6.40
CA CYS A 86 1.75 4.65 -6.16
C CYS A 86 1.81 4.97 -4.67
N VAL A 87 3.01 4.91 -4.11
CA VAL A 87 3.28 5.32 -2.73
C VAL A 87 4.47 6.29 -2.70
N ILE A 88 4.45 7.19 -1.72
CA ILE A 88 5.58 8.07 -1.45
C ILE A 88 6.50 7.37 -0.44
N GLU A 89 7.71 7.05 -0.85
CA GLU A 89 8.73 6.43 0.00
C GLU A 89 10.03 7.22 -0.06
N ASN A 90 10.57 7.60 1.11
CA ASN A 90 11.79 8.43 1.22
C ASN A 90 11.72 9.76 0.42
N GLY A 91 10.51 10.29 0.22
CA GLY A 91 10.30 11.53 -0.54
C GLY A 91 10.24 11.35 -2.06
N SER A 92 10.39 10.13 -2.57
CA SER A 92 10.19 9.79 -3.97
C SER A 92 8.88 9.06 -4.20
N ASP A 93 8.29 9.26 -5.37
CA ASP A 93 7.12 8.52 -5.82
C ASP A 93 7.59 7.18 -6.39
N ILE A 94 7.05 6.09 -5.87
CA ILE A 94 7.37 4.74 -6.31
C ILE A 94 6.10 3.94 -6.55
N CYS A 95 6.12 3.09 -7.58
CA CYS A 95 5.05 2.14 -7.82
C CYS A 95 5.34 0.84 -7.05
N LYS A 96 4.34 0.29 -6.36
CA LYS A 96 4.40 -1.03 -5.71
C LYS A 96 3.26 -1.90 -6.21
N CYS A 97 3.55 -3.14 -6.58
CA CYS A 97 2.49 -4.09 -6.93
C CYS A 97 1.57 -4.33 -5.72
N ILE A 98 0.27 -4.42 -5.97
CA ILE A 98 -0.71 -4.72 -4.92
C ILE A 98 -0.62 -6.18 -4.47
N ASP A 99 -1.26 -6.51 -3.34
CA ASP A 99 -1.27 -7.87 -2.81
C ASP A 99 -1.73 -8.91 -3.85
N GLY A 100 -1.02 -10.03 -3.92
CA GLY A 100 -1.23 -11.06 -4.93
C GLY A 100 -0.61 -10.76 -6.30
N TRP A 101 0.18 -9.68 -6.41
CA TRP A 101 0.93 -9.33 -7.62
C TRP A 101 2.40 -9.07 -7.29
N ILE A 102 3.29 -9.44 -8.22
CA ILE A 102 4.74 -9.26 -8.11
C ILE A 102 5.31 -8.55 -9.32
N GLY A 103 6.40 -7.82 -9.10
CA GLY A 103 7.09 -7.08 -10.15
C GLY A 103 7.80 -5.84 -9.60
N ASP A 104 8.08 -4.87 -10.47
CA ASP A 104 8.76 -3.61 -10.13
C ASP A 104 7.78 -2.43 -9.92
N GLY A 105 6.48 -2.69 -9.97
CA GLY A 105 5.42 -1.68 -9.83
C GLY A 105 5.05 -0.97 -11.14
N THR A 106 5.95 -0.93 -12.14
CA THR A 106 5.62 -0.48 -13.52
C THR A 106 5.16 -1.65 -14.38
N THR A 107 5.65 -2.84 -14.06
CA THR A 107 5.19 -4.12 -14.56
C THR A 107 4.83 -4.98 -13.36
N CYS A 108 3.59 -5.47 -13.30
CA CYS A 108 3.16 -6.45 -12.30
C CYS A 108 2.51 -7.64 -12.98
N SER A 109 2.79 -8.83 -12.46
CA SER A 109 2.12 -10.08 -12.83
C SER A 109 1.53 -10.73 -11.60
N GLU A 110 0.43 -11.46 -11.76
CA GLU A 110 -0.17 -12.25 -10.67
C GLU A 110 0.89 -13.14 -10.02
N GLU A 111 0.86 -13.21 -8.69
CA GLU A 111 1.68 -14.13 -7.94
C GLU A 111 1.32 -15.58 -8.32
N PRO A 112 2.31 -16.44 -8.60
CA PRO A 112 2.06 -17.84 -8.90
C PRO A 112 1.28 -18.50 -7.76
N SER A 113 0.03 -18.89 -8.04
CA SER A 113 -0.87 -19.52 -7.06
C SER A 113 -1.43 -20.85 -7.59
N CYS A 114 -2.03 -21.63 -6.68
CA CYS A 114 -2.69 -22.89 -6.99
C CYS A 114 -4.17 -22.73 -7.36
N ASP A 115 -4.71 -21.51 -7.39
CA ASP A 115 -6.15 -21.27 -7.50
C ASP A 115 -6.74 -21.70 -8.85
N ASN A 116 -5.91 -21.65 -9.91
CA ASN A 116 -6.30 -22.02 -11.27
C ASN A 116 -5.70 -23.37 -11.73
N LEU A 117 -5.07 -24.14 -10.82
CA LEU A 117 -4.44 -25.43 -11.16
C LEU A 117 -5.22 -26.60 -10.58
N GLU A 118 -5.97 -27.29 -11.43
CA GLU A 118 -6.66 -28.53 -11.07
C GLU A 118 -5.71 -29.73 -11.15
N CYS A 119 -5.39 -30.31 -9.99
CA CYS A 119 -4.60 -31.55 -9.89
C CYS A 119 -5.50 -32.79 -9.88
N HIS A 120 -4.89 -33.98 -9.99
CA HIS A 120 -5.61 -35.25 -9.83
C HIS A 120 -6.33 -35.34 -8.47
N GLU A 121 -7.39 -36.15 -8.36
CA GLU A 121 -8.11 -36.37 -7.08
C GLU A 121 -7.22 -36.91 -5.94
N PHE A 122 -6.11 -37.56 -6.31
CA PHE A 122 -5.07 -38.06 -5.39
C PHE A 122 -3.77 -37.27 -5.50
N GLY A 123 -3.85 -36.04 -6.01
CA GLY A 123 -2.75 -35.08 -6.04
C GLY A 123 -3.09 -33.81 -5.25
N HIS A 124 -2.08 -32.97 -5.04
CA HIS A 124 -2.20 -31.64 -4.46
C HIS A 124 -1.33 -30.66 -5.23
N CYS A 125 -1.74 -29.39 -5.26
CA CYS A 125 -0.94 -28.32 -5.83
C CYS A 125 0.04 -27.74 -4.79
N SER A 126 1.24 -27.40 -5.22
CA SER A 126 2.20 -26.60 -4.46
C SER A 126 3.01 -25.72 -5.42
N VAL A 127 3.31 -24.50 -5.00
CA VAL A 127 4.19 -23.60 -5.75
C VAL A 127 5.66 -23.97 -5.47
N ARG A 128 6.45 -24.19 -6.51
CA ARG A 128 7.91 -24.44 -6.43
C ARG A 128 8.63 -23.51 -7.38
N ASN A 129 9.59 -22.74 -6.86
CA ASN A 129 10.37 -21.76 -7.63
C ASN A 129 9.49 -20.82 -8.47
N GLY A 130 8.37 -20.36 -7.90
CA GLY A 130 7.43 -19.47 -8.61
C GLY A 130 6.59 -20.17 -9.69
N VAL A 131 6.47 -21.49 -9.66
CA VAL A 131 5.62 -22.25 -10.59
C VAL A 131 4.65 -23.12 -9.80
N PRO A 132 3.32 -23.01 -10.02
CA PRO A 132 2.36 -23.94 -9.43
C PRO A 132 2.50 -25.31 -10.11
N LEU A 133 2.70 -26.35 -9.31
CA LEU A 133 2.91 -27.73 -9.77
C LEU A 133 2.00 -28.67 -9.00
N CYS A 134 1.51 -29.71 -9.68
CA CYS A 134 0.82 -30.81 -9.04
C CYS A 134 1.80 -31.90 -8.56
N PHE A 135 1.50 -32.48 -7.41
CA PHE A 135 2.26 -33.60 -6.83
C PHE A 135 1.29 -34.67 -6.37
N CYS A 136 1.66 -35.95 -6.51
CA CYS A 136 0.85 -37.03 -5.97
C CYS A 136 0.92 -37.06 -4.43
N ASN A 137 -0.20 -37.38 -3.80
CA ASN A 137 -0.27 -37.60 -2.36
C ASN A 137 0.54 -38.83 -1.95
N GLU A 138 0.86 -38.93 -0.66
CA GLU A 138 1.61 -40.07 -0.13
C GLU A 138 0.93 -41.40 -0.46
N GLY A 139 1.69 -42.39 -0.94
CA GLY A 139 1.18 -43.68 -1.40
C GLY A 139 0.77 -43.73 -2.87
N TYR A 140 0.77 -42.60 -3.58
CA TYR A 140 0.49 -42.51 -5.01
C TYR A 140 1.74 -42.10 -5.80
N ALA A 141 1.78 -42.48 -7.07
CA ALA A 141 2.88 -42.13 -7.98
C ALA A 141 2.34 -41.64 -9.33
N GLY A 142 3.07 -40.71 -9.94
CA GLY A 142 2.73 -40.10 -11.22
C GLY A 142 3.25 -38.67 -11.32
N ASP A 143 2.65 -37.88 -12.21
CA ASP A 143 3.05 -36.49 -12.51
C ASP A 143 2.21 -35.44 -11.77
N GLY A 144 1.32 -35.86 -10.87
CA GLY A 144 0.41 -34.99 -10.13
C GLY A 144 -0.91 -34.70 -10.85
N PHE A 145 -0.96 -34.83 -12.18
CA PHE A 145 -2.19 -34.77 -12.98
C PHE A 145 -2.81 -36.16 -13.19
N ALA A 146 -1.97 -37.20 -13.14
CA ALA A 146 -2.38 -38.59 -13.02
C ALA A 146 -1.66 -39.23 -11.84
N CYS A 147 -2.41 -39.69 -10.83
CA CYS A 147 -1.84 -40.33 -9.65
C CYS A 147 -2.47 -41.72 -9.47
N GLY A 148 -1.65 -42.76 -9.69
CA GLY A 148 -2.06 -44.14 -9.48
C GLY A 148 -1.53 -44.70 -8.17
N ASN A 149 -2.17 -45.75 -7.65
CA ASN A 149 -1.65 -46.50 -6.50
C ASN A 149 -0.19 -46.84 -6.78
N GLY A 150 0.70 -46.49 -5.85
CA GLY A 150 2.14 -46.78 -5.92
C GLY A 150 2.46 -48.26 -5.79
N GLU A 151 1.72 -49.14 -6.47
CA GLU A 151 2.17 -50.48 -6.78
C GLU A 151 3.45 -50.32 -7.60
N THR A 152 4.58 -50.33 -6.90
CA THR A 152 5.82 -50.84 -7.45
C THR A 152 5.43 -52.07 -8.24
N ARG A 153 5.49 -51.99 -9.58
CA ARG A 153 5.56 -53.21 -10.39
C ARG A 153 6.79 -53.90 -9.84
N LYS A 154 6.61 -54.83 -8.90
CA LYS A 154 7.57 -55.90 -8.68
C LYS A 154 7.64 -56.54 -10.04
N GLN A 155 8.65 -56.15 -10.82
CA GLN A 155 9.03 -56.84 -12.02
C GLN A 155 9.42 -58.23 -11.53
N PHE A 156 8.44 -59.13 -11.41
CA PHE A 156 8.70 -60.54 -11.28
C PHE A 156 9.34 -60.91 -12.60
N MET A 157 10.66 -60.94 -12.61
CA MET A 157 11.42 -61.63 -13.64
C MET A 157 10.94 -63.08 -13.53
N LEU A 158 10.06 -63.50 -14.44
CA LEU A 158 9.77 -64.91 -14.64
C LEU A 158 11.07 -65.53 -15.11
N VAL A 159 11.82 -66.10 -14.18
CA VAL A 159 12.90 -67.03 -14.50
C VAL A 159 12.20 -68.38 -14.68
N ASN A 160 12.31 -68.94 -15.89
CA ASN A 160 11.81 -70.28 -16.24
C ASN A 160 12.33 -71.35 -15.29
#